data_AF-A0A7C6T8W5-F1
#
_entry.id   AF-A0A7C6T8W5-F1
#
_cell.length_a   1.000
_cell.length_b   1.000
_cell.length_c   1.000
_cell.angle_alpha   90.00
_cell.angle_beta   90.00
_cell.angle_gamma   90.00
#
_symmetry.space_group_name_H-M   'P 1'
#
loop_
_entity.id
_entity.type
_entity.pdbx_description
1 polymer ?
#
loop_
_entity_poly.entity_id
_entity_poly.type
_entity_poly.pdbx_seq_one_letter_code
_entity_poly.pdbx_strand_id
1 'polypeptide(L)'
;MKNATRASILKAVVILLYAAVILPFLRSGVPGTYDRYLVYNYVLLFFVPLLLILAVFRDQPEEYAVGPGDWRAALRLFVLLYVPTLIGLAIAARWPAFQSYYPVNDMARYSRQELLFWEVAYNGFYMFSWEFFFRGFLLFGLRPALGKGSLHFQAIVFGVMHWGKPMPEFFASFLTGYVLGIVALRTRTFLPTFALHAACAASFDFLVLAWGGRLSLLLGL
;
A
#
# COMPACT_ATOMS: atom_id res chain seq x y z
N MET A 1 -17.01 -30.54 7.23
CA MET A 1 -16.42 -29.96 5.98
C MET A 1 -17.33 -28.96 5.28
N LYS A 2 -18.57 -29.29 4.89
CA LYS A 2 -19.47 -28.37 4.15
C LYS A 2 -19.74 -27.01 4.84
N ASN A 3 -19.84 -26.98 6.17
CA ASN A 3 -20.12 -25.75 6.92
C ASN A 3 -18.93 -24.76 6.93
N ALA A 4 -17.70 -25.26 7.03
CA ALA A 4 -16.49 -24.43 6.99
C ALA A 4 -16.33 -23.75 5.62
N THR A 5 -16.59 -24.48 4.53
CA THR A 5 -16.56 -23.94 3.17
C THR A 5 -17.61 -22.85 2.96
N ARG A 6 -18.83 -23.02 3.50
CA ARG A 6 -19.89 -21.98 3.42
C ARG A 6 -19.48 -20.70 4.16
N ALA A 7 -18.92 -20.82 5.36
CA ALA A 7 -18.46 -19.67 6.14
C ALA A 7 -17.35 -18.91 5.41
N SER A 8 -16.37 -19.61 4.82
CA SER A 8 -15.31 -18.98 4.03
C SER A 8 -15.84 -18.26 2.80
N ILE A 9 -16.82 -18.83 2.09
CA ILE A 9 -17.45 -18.20 0.93
C ILE A 9 -18.21 -16.93 1.34
N LEU A 10 -19.02 -16.98 2.40
CA LEU A 10 -19.77 -15.81 2.87
C LEU A 10 -18.83 -14.67 3.27
N LYS A 11 -17.75 -14.99 3.99
CA LYS A 11 -16.69 -14.04 4.35
C LYS A 11 -16.08 -13.40 3.11
N ALA A 12 -15.73 -14.20 2.11
CA ALA A 12 -15.19 -13.68 0.86
C ALA A 12 -16.17 -12.76 0.12
N VAL A 13 -17.47 -13.10 0.10
CA VAL A 13 -18.50 -12.22 -0.46
C VAL A 13 -18.55 -10.87 0.26
N VAL A 14 -18.53 -10.85 1.60
CA VAL A 14 -18.51 -9.60 2.38
C VAL A 14 -17.26 -8.77 2.06
N ILE A 15 -16.08 -9.40 2.02
CA ILE A 15 -14.82 -8.72 1.67
C ILE A 15 -14.88 -8.12 0.26
N LEU A 16 -15.39 -8.88 -0.72
CA LEU A 16 -15.49 -8.44 -2.11
C LEU A 16 -16.50 -7.30 -2.28
N LEU A 17 -17.67 -7.40 -1.63
CA LEU A 17 -18.67 -6.32 -1.63
C LEU A 17 -18.11 -5.06 -0.98
N TYR A 18 -17.43 -5.20 0.15
CA TYR A 18 -16.76 -4.10 0.83
C TYR A 18 -15.75 -3.41 -0.11
N ALA A 19 -14.85 -4.18 -0.71
CA ALA A 19 -13.87 -3.67 -1.65
C ALA A 19 -14.53 -2.98 -2.86
N ALA A 20 -15.54 -3.60 -3.47
CA ALA A 20 -16.27 -3.04 -4.60
C ALA A 20 -16.94 -1.71 -4.26
N VAL A 21 -17.44 -1.56 -3.03
CA VAL A 21 -18.03 -0.30 -2.56
C VAL A 21 -16.94 0.75 -2.34
N ILE A 22 -15.85 0.45 -1.64
CA ILE A 22 -14.90 1.48 -1.22
C ILE A 22 -13.93 1.93 -2.32
N LEU A 23 -13.50 1.04 -3.22
CA LEU A 23 -12.46 1.34 -4.22
C LEU A 23 -12.78 2.57 -5.10
N PRO A 24 -14.02 2.78 -5.57
CA PRO A 24 -14.40 4.02 -6.26
C PRO A 24 -14.18 5.28 -5.41
N PHE A 25 -14.50 5.24 -4.11
CA PHE A 25 -14.35 6.41 -3.22
C PHE A 25 -12.89 6.72 -2.90
N LEU A 26 -12.05 5.68 -2.76
CA LEU A 26 -10.60 5.86 -2.58
C LEU A 26 -9.98 6.57 -3.78
N ARG A 27 -10.55 6.38 -4.98
CA ARG A 27 -10.07 6.96 -6.25
C ARG A 27 -10.65 8.35 -6.54
N SER A 28 -11.96 8.56 -6.32
CA SER A 28 -12.59 9.86 -6.57
C SER A 28 -12.08 10.94 -5.62
N GLY A 29 -11.43 10.52 -4.53
CA GLY A 29 -11.09 11.39 -3.42
C GLY A 29 -12.35 11.80 -2.66
N VAL A 30 -12.12 12.24 -1.42
CA VAL A 30 -13.09 13.07 -0.73
C VAL A 30 -12.72 14.50 -1.09
N PRO A 31 -13.66 15.37 -1.52
CA PRO A 31 -13.34 16.79 -1.79
C PRO A 31 -12.59 17.44 -0.60
N GLY A 32 -11.95 18.58 -0.74
CA GLY A 32 -11.33 19.30 0.40
C GLY A 32 -9.85 18.96 0.64
N THR A 33 -9.41 18.96 1.90
CA THR A 33 -7.98 18.93 2.27
C THR A 33 -7.36 17.53 2.24
N TYR A 34 -6.05 17.45 2.08
CA TYR A 34 -5.29 16.19 2.15
C TYR A 34 -5.48 15.46 3.48
N ASP A 35 -5.61 16.19 4.59
CA ASP A 35 -5.88 15.59 5.90
C ASP A 35 -7.19 14.79 5.91
N ARG A 36 -8.23 15.35 5.27
CA ARG A 36 -9.52 14.68 5.16
C ARG A 36 -9.43 13.43 4.30
N TYR A 37 -8.68 13.50 3.20
CA TYR A 37 -8.38 12.34 2.38
C TYR A 37 -7.68 11.25 3.20
N LEU A 38 -6.63 11.60 3.95
CA LEU A 38 -5.87 10.67 4.78
C LEU A 38 -6.75 9.98 5.83
N VAL A 39 -7.49 10.77 6.63
CA VAL A 39 -8.39 10.24 7.67
C VAL A 39 -9.43 9.28 7.07
N TYR A 40 -10.07 9.67 5.96
CA TYR A 40 -11.05 8.82 5.29
C TYR A 40 -10.43 7.48 4.85
N ASN A 41 -9.24 7.53 4.27
CA ASN A 41 -8.54 6.34 3.82
C ASN A 41 -8.06 5.48 5.00
N TYR A 42 -7.62 6.05 6.13
CA TYR A 42 -7.29 5.26 7.33
C TYR A 42 -8.51 4.48 7.83
N VAL A 43 -9.66 5.14 7.86
CA VAL A 43 -10.91 4.50 8.30
C VAL A 43 -11.29 3.36 7.38
N LEU A 44 -11.27 3.56 6.07
CA LEU A 44 -11.70 2.54 5.11
C LEU A 44 -10.66 1.44 4.85
N LEU A 45 -9.38 1.74 4.91
CA LEU A 45 -8.34 0.75 4.61
C LEU A 45 -7.91 -0.02 5.85
N PHE A 46 -8.03 0.57 7.04
CA PHE A 46 -7.57 -0.06 8.28
C PHE A 46 -8.70 -0.31 9.29
N PHE A 47 -9.36 0.73 9.80
CA PHE A 47 -10.25 0.58 10.95
C PHE A 47 -11.51 -0.24 10.65
N VAL A 48 -12.17 0.01 9.51
CA VAL A 48 -13.37 -0.75 9.12
C VAL A 48 -13.01 -2.21 8.79
N PRO A 49 -11.97 -2.53 7.99
CA PRO A 49 -11.54 -3.90 7.81
C PRO A 49 -11.16 -4.61 9.11
N LEU A 50 -10.47 -3.92 10.03
CA LEU A 50 -10.15 -4.47 11.35
C LEU A 50 -11.42 -4.74 12.18
N LEU A 51 -12.41 -3.85 12.13
CA LEU A 51 -13.70 -4.06 12.78
C LEU A 51 -14.46 -5.25 12.17
N LEU A 52 -14.42 -5.42 10.84
CA LEU A 52 -14.99 -6.58 10.17
C LEU A 52 -14.33 -7.88 10.67
N ILE A 53 -13.00 -7.90 10.77
CA ILE A 53 -12.24 -9.05 11.32
C ILE A 53 -12.69 -9.36 12.75
N LEU A 54 -12.66 -8.37 13.64
CA LEU A 54 -12.85 -8.58 15.07
C LEU A 54 -14.32 -8.79 15.47
N ALA A 55 -15.25 -8.02 14.90
CA ALA A 55 -16.63 -7.98 15.37
C ALA A 55 -17.59 -8.81 14.49
N VAL A 56 -17.37 -8.84 13.17
CA VAL A 56 -18.28 -9.51 12.22
C VAL A 56 -17.81 -10.94 11.97
N PHE A 57 -16.56 -11.13 11.55
CA PHE A 57 -15.99 -12.45 11.29
C PHE A 57 -15.57 -13.16 12.58
N ARG A 58 -15.20 -12.39 13.62
CA ARG A 58 -14.68 -12.88 14.90
C ARG A 58 -13.46 -13.77 14.73
N ASP A 59 -12.61 -13.42 13.78
CA ASP A 59 -11.35 -14.10 13.51
C ASP A 59 -10.22 -13.49 14.33
N GLN A 60 -9.09 -14.19 14.38
CA GLN A 60 -7.85 -13.66 14.94
C GLN A 60 -7.13 -12.78 13.91
N PRO A 61 -6.63 -11.57 14.27
CA PRO A 61 -5.87 -10.71 13.35
C PRO A 61 -4.67 -11.39 12.68
N GLU A 62 -4.06 -12.36 13.35
CA GLU A 62 -2.94 -13.17 12.84
C GLU A 62 -3.31 -13.95 11.58
N GLU A 63 -4.59 -14.34 11.41
CA GLU A 63 -5.10 -14.96 10.18
C GLU A 63 -5.02 -14.01 8.98
N TYR A 64 -4.97 -12.70 9.24
CA TYR A 64 -4.85 -11.62 8.27
C TYR A 64 -3.44 -11.04 8.23
N ALA A 65 -2.44 -11.83 8.63
CA ALA A 65 -1.03 -11.44 8.62
C ALA A 65 -0.72 -10.23 9.52
N VAL A 66 -1.58 -9.95 10.53
CA VAL A 66 -1.29 -8.95 11.56
C VAL A 66 -0.45 -9.62 12.65
N GLY A 67 0.83 -9.28 12.68
CA GLY A 67 1.78 -9.85 13.63
C GLY A 67 3.22 -9.76 13.13
N PRO A 68 4.20 -10.22 13.93
CA PRO A 68 5.62 -10.09 13.60
C PRO A 68 6.08 -11.01 12.46
N GLY A 69 5.39 -12.15 12.25
CA GLY A 69 5.75 -13.15 11.24
C GLY A 69 7.20 -13.65 11.31
N ASP A 70 7.73 -14.11 10.18
CA ASP A 70 9.15 -14.48 10.03
C ASP A 70 10.01 -13.23 9.76
N TRP A 71 10.43 -12.56 10.83
CA TRP A 71 11.20 -11.31 10.75
C TRP A 71 12.54 -11.48 10.01
N ARG A 72 13.16 -12.67 10.05
CA ARG A 72 14.44 -12.93 9.36
C ARG A 72 14.24 -13.02 7.86
N ALA A 73 13.14 -13.64 7.41
CA ALA A 73 12.76 -13.63 6.00
C ALA A 73 12.31 -12.23 5.58
N ALA A 74 11.58 -11.52 6.43
CA ALA A 74 11.14 -10.14 6.20
C ALA A 74 12.33 -9.20 5.91
N LEU A 75 13.35 -9.21 6.77
CA LEU A 75 14.54 -8.39 6.58
C LEU A 75 15.31 -8.75 5.30
N ARG A 76 15.50 -10.06 5.04
CA ARG A 76 16.20 -10.53 3.84
C ARG A 76 15.48 -10.12 2.56
N LEU A 77 14.16 -10.29 2.51
CA LEU A 77 13.35 -9.92 1.35
C LEU A 77 13.26 -8.41 1.18
N PHE A 78 13.19 -7.65 2.28
CA PHE A 78 13.25 -6.18 2.24
C PHE A 78 14.53 -5.72 1.54
N VAL A 79 15.71 -6.15 2.02
CA VAL A 79 16.98 -5.72 1.43
C VAL A 79 17.10 -6.16 -0.04
N LEU A 80 16.76 -7.42 -0.32
CA LEU A 80 16.84 -7.99 -1.67
C LEU A 80 15.99 -7.24 -2.69
N LEU A 81 14.82 -6.74 -2.28
CA LEU A 81 13.90 -6.04 -3.18
C LEU A 81 14.13 -4.53 -3.18
N TYR A 82 14.46 -3.93 -2.03
CA TYR A 82 14.61 -2.50 -1.88
C TYR A 82 15.82 -1.97 -2.66
N VAL A 83 17.00 -2.58 -2.52
CA VAL A 83 18.24 -2.10 -3.16
C VAL A 83 18.12 -1.98 -4.68
N PRO A 84 17.71 -3.01 -5.44
CA PRO A 84 17.55 -2.88 -6.89
C PRO A 84 16.42 -1.91 -7.26
N THR A 85 15.33 -1.87 -6.47
CA THR A 85 14.23 -0.93 -6.70
C THR A 85 14.71 0.51 -6.55
N LEU A 86 15.51 0.82 -5.53
CA LEU A 86 16.07 2.15 -5.28
C LEU A 86 16.92 2.64 -6.46
N ILE A 87 17.70 1.76 -7.09
CA ILE A 87 18.47 2.09 -8.31
C ILE A 87 17.51 2.47 -9.44
N GLY A 88 16.45 1.68 -9.66
CA GLY A 88 15.42 1.97 -10.65
C GLY A 88 14.71 3.30 -10.38
N LEU A 89 14.37 3.57 -9.12
CA LEU A 89 13.76 4.83 -8.67
C LEU A 89 14.69 6.02 -8.93
N ALA A 90 15.99 5.91 -8.65
CA ALA A 90 16.95 6.99 -8.91
C ALA A 90 17.06 7.36 -10.39
N ILE A 91 16.91 6.38 -11.29
CA ILE A 91 16.85 6.61 -12.74
C ILE A 91 15.50 7.24 -13.12
N ALA A 92 14.39 6.66 -12.67
CA ALA A 92 13.04 7.10 -13.00
C ALA A 92 12.73 8.51 -12.49
N ALA A 93 13.28 8.90 -11.34
CA ALA A 93 13.08 10.21 -10.72
C ALA A 93 13.52 11.38 -11.62
N ARG A 94 14.34 11.12 -12.64
CA ARG A 94 14.81 12.12 -13.62
C ARG A 94 13.83 12.32 -14.77
N TRP A 95 12.85 11.43 -14.94
CA TRP A 95 11.95 11.48 -16.10
C TRP A 95 10.91 12.58 -15.93
N PRO A 96 10.58 13.35 -17.00
CA PRO A 96 9.63 14.46 -16.92
C PRO A 96 8.28 14.07 -16.33
N ALA A 97 7.76 12.89 -16.68
CA ALA A 97 6.47 12.40 -16.19
C ALA A 97 6.42 12.24 -14.66
N PHE A 98 7.54 11.87 -14.04
CA PHE A 98 7.63 11.73 -12.58
C PHE A 98 7.92 13.07 -11.91
N GLN A 99 8.79 13.89 -12.50
CA GLN A 99 9.07 15.25 -12.02
C GLN A 99 7.81 16.12 -11.93
N SER A 100 6.88 15.99 -12.90
CA SER A 100 5.60 16.71 -12.89
C SER A 100 4.58 16.16 -11.90
N TYR A 101 4.72 14.90 -11.48
CA TYR A 101 3.72 14.22 -10.64
C TYR A 101 4.11 14.16 -9.15
N TYR A 102 5.40 14.02 -8.83
CA TYR A 102 5.89 13.81 -7.46
C TYR A 102 6.64 15.00 -6.88
N PRO A 103 6.51 15.30 -5.58
CA PRO A 103 5.63 14.64 -4.61
C PRO A 103 4.15 14.87 -4.93
N VAL A 104 3.30 13.87 -4.60
CA VAL A 104 1.86 13.93 -4.91
C VAL A 104 1.19 15.12 -4.21
N ASN A 105 1.60 15.42 -2.98
CA ASN A 105 1.29 16.69 -2.35
C ASN A 105 2.25 17.78 -2.84
N ASP A 106 1.80 18.62 -3.76
CA ASP A 106 2.63 19.67 -4.35
C ASP A 106 3.19 20.66 -3.31
N MET A 107 2.48 20.86 -2.19
CA MET A 107 2.94 21.71 -1.08
C MET A 107 4.23 21.20 -0.43
N ALA A 108 4.48 19.87 -0.47
CA ALA A 108 5.70 19.26 0.03
C ALA A 108 6.95 19.70 -0.76
N ARG A 109 6.78 20.26 -1.97
CA ARG A 109 7.91 20.83 -2.74
C ARG A 109 8.39 22.17 -2.23
N TYR A 110 7.59 22.87 -1.43
CA TYR A 110 7.83 24.27 -1.07
C TYR A 110 7.94 24.49 0.45
N SER A 111 7.47 23.54 1.26
CA SER A 111 7.51 23.64 2.71
C SER A 111 8.11 22.38 3.33
N ARG A 112 9.16 22.57 4.15
CA ARG A 112 9.76 21.49 4.93
C ARG A 112 8.75 20.86 5.89
N GLN A 113 7.85 21.67 6.47
CA GLN A 113 6.82 21.18 7.39
C GLN A 113 5.82 20.30 6.65
N GLU A 114 5.40 20.71 5.46
CA GLU A 114 4.49 19.93 4.60
C GLU A 114 5.17 18.65 4.12
N LEU A 115 6.45 18.69 3.78
CA LEU A 115 7.22 17.49 3.43
C LEU A 115 7.28 16.52 4.61
N LEU A 116 7.63 16.98 5.81
CA LEU A 116 7.68 16.12 7.00
C LEU A 116 6.31 15.53 7.34
N PHE A 117 5.26 16.35 7.26
CA PHE A 117 3.88 15.89 7.45
C PHE A 117 3.52 14.83 6.42
N TRP A 118 3.82 15.06 5.14
CA TRP A 118 3.58 14.12 4.05
C TRP A 118 4.30 12.79 4.26
N GLU A 119 5.59 12.82 4.57
CA GLU A 119 6.38 11.60 4.82
C GLU A 119 5.84 10.79 6.00
N VAL A 120 5.41 11.43 7.08
CA VAL A 120 4.90 10.72 8.26
C VAL A 120 3.45 10.25 8.06
N ALA A 121 2.57 11.14 7.60
CA ALA A 121 1.15 10.85 7.49
C ALA A 121 0.86 9.93 6.29
N TYR A 122 1.37 10.27 5.11
CA TYR A 122 1.15 9.47 3.91
C TYR A 122 2.09 8.26 3.86
N ASN A 123 3.41 8.47 3.79
CA ASN A 123 4.35 7.35 3.65
C ASN A 123 4.41 6.47 4.90
N GLY A 124 4.05 6.96 6.08
CA GLY A 124 3.88 6.16 7.30
C GLY A 124 2.48 5.53 7.43
N PHE A 125 1.50 6.29 7.90
CA PHE A 125 0.21 5.74 8.32
C PHE A 125 -0.70 5.31 7.16
N TYR A 126 -0.72 6.06 6.05
CA TYR A 126 -1.53 5.70 4.90
C TYR A 126 -1.00 4.43 4.25
N MET A 127 0.31 4.35 4.01
CA MET A 127 0.93 3.16 3.42
C MET A 127 0.76 1.92 4.31
N PHE A 128 0.80 2.09 5.63
CA PHE A 128 0.48 1.01 6.55
C PHE A 128 -0.95 0.50 6.35
N SER A 129 -1.92 1.41 6.28
CA SER A 129 -3.34 1.10 6.06
C SER A 129 -3.56 0.44 4.70
N TRP A 130 -2.89 0.96 3.67
CA TRP A 130 -2.91 0.44 2.30
C TRP A 130 -2.40 -1.00 2.23
N GLU A 131 -1.22 -1.25 2.80
CA GLU A 131 -0.62 -2.58 2.78
C GLU A 131 -1.37 -3.57 3.65
N PHE A 132 -1.92 -3.15 4.79
CA PHE A 132 -2.84 -3.97 5.56
C PHE A 132 -4.08 -4.35 4.73
N PHE A 133 -4.71 -3.41 4.04
CA PHE A 133 -5.90 -3.68 3.22
C PHE A 133 -5.60 -4.71 2.11
N PHE A 134 -4.52 -4.52 1.36
CA PHE A 134 -4.20 -5.42 0.25
C PHE A 134 -3.61 -6.75 0.70
N ARG A 135 -2.60 -6.74 1.59
CA ARG A 135 -1.83 -7.93 1.97
C ARG A 135 -2.37 -8.62 3.20
N GLY A 136 -3.05 -7.92 4.10
CA GLY A 136 -3.76 -8.54 5.20
C GLY A 136 -5.20 -8.89 4.79
N PHE A 137 -6.03 -7.87 4.63
CA PHE A 137 -7.47 -8.03 4.47
C PHE A 137 -7.89 -8.76 3.18
N LEU A 138 -7.51 -8.26 2.00
CA LEU A 138 -7.86 -8.88 0.72
C LEU A 138 -7.13 -10.21 0.51
N LEU A 139 -5.79 -10.22 0.58
CA LEU A 139 -5.00 -11.40 0.26
C LEU A 139 -5.30 -12.58 1.17
N PHE A 140 -5.18 -12.39 2.50
CA PHE A 140 -5.36 -13.47 3.46
C PHE A 140 -6.84 -13.72 3.76
N GLY A 141 -7.68 -12.68 3.80
CA GLY A 141 -9.11 -12.84 4.02
C GLY A 141 -9.84 -13.60 2.90
N LEU A 142 -9.41 -13.44 1.64
CA LEU A 142 -9.97 -14.19 0.51
C LEU A 142 -9.34 -15.58 0.32
N ARG A 143 -8.16 -15.83 0.90
CA ARG A 143 -7.40 -17.07 0.69
C ARG A 143 -8.16 -18.35 1.09
N PRO A 144 -8.94 -18.41 2.19
CA PRO A 144 -9.73 -19.59 2.52
C PRO A 144 -10.77 -19.97 1.45
N ALA A 145 -11.31 -19.00 0.71
CA ALA A 145 -12.31 -19.24 -0.32
C ALA A 145 -11.71 -19.40 -1.72
N LEU A 146 -10.71 -18.58 -2.07
CA LEU A 146 -10.14 -18.49 -3.41
C LEU A 146 -8.81 -19.25 -3.58
N GLY A 147 -8.22 -19.76 -2.49
CA GLY A 147 -6.91 -20.41 -2.52
C GLY A 147 -5.83 -19.50 -3.09
N LYS A 148 -5.09 -20.00 -4.09
CA LYS A 148 -4.04 -19.21 -4.79
C LYS A 148 -4.63 -18.02 -5.59
N GLY A 149 -5.92 -18.08 -5.93
CA GLY A 149 -6.63 -17.02 -6.65
C GLY A 149 -6.59 -15.66 -5.94
N SER A 150 -6.51 -15.64 -4.60
CA SER A 150 -6.47 -14.38 -3.85
C SER A 150 -5.22 -13.54 -4.14
N LEU A 151 -4.08 -14.19 -4.47
CA LEU A 151 -2.85 -13.50 -4.85
C LEU A 151 -2.99 -12.73 -6.16
N HIS A 152 -3.61 -13.36 -7.17
CA HIS A 152 -3.86 -12.74 -8.47
C HIS A 152 -4.89 -11.62 -8.33
N PHE A 153 -5.99 -11.88 -7.62
CA PHE A 153 -7.05 -10.91 -7.42
C PHE A 153 -6.53 -9.63 -6.75
N GLN A 154 -5.86 -9.75 -5.59
CA GLN A 154 -5.36 -8.56 -4.89
C GLN A 154 -4.32 -7.79 -5.72
N ALA A 155 -3.48 -8.48 -6.50
CA ALA A 155 -2.46 -7.84 -7.33
C ALA A 155 -3.09 -7.03 -8.47
N ILE A 156 -4.13 -7.57 -9.10
CA ILE A 156 -4.89 -6.87 -10.15
C ILE A 156 -5.58 -5.64 -9.57
N VAL A 157 -6.28 -5.79 -8.44
CA VAL A 157 -6.95 -4.65 -7.79
C VAL A 157 -5.93 -3.59 -7.37
N PHE A 158 -4.81 -3.98 -6.76
CA PHE A 158 -3.72 -3.08 -6.40
C PHE A 158 -3.20 -2.29 -7.61
N GLY A 159 -2.98 -2.98 -8.73
CA GLY A 159 -2.49 -2.34 -9.95
C GLY A 159 -3.50 -1.37 -10.56
N VAL A 160 -4.78 -1.76 -10.64
CA VAL A 160 -5.88 -0.89 -11.10
C VAL A 160 -5.97 0.38 -10.25
N MET A 161 -5.70 0.29 -8.95
CA MET A 161 -5.73 1.46 -8.07
C MET A 161 -4.58 2.45 -8.29
N HIS A 162 -3.58 2.11 -9.09
CA HIS A 162 -2.54 3.05 -9.55
C HIS A 162 -2.93 3.76 -10.85
N TRP A 163 -4.14 3.56 -11.36
CA TRP A 163 -4.61 4.24 -12.55
C TRP A 163 -4.56 5.76 -12.38
N GLY A 164 -3.96 6.46 -13.36
CA GLY A 164 -3.77 7.91 -13.34
C GLY A 164 -2.39 8.35 -12.85
N LYS A 165 -1.59 7.44 -12.31
CA LYS A 165 -0.15 7.66 -12.09
C LYS A 165 0.62 7.61 -13.41
N PRO A 166 1.88 8.09 -13.46
CA PRO A 166 2.73 7.96 -14.64
C PRO A 166 2.75 6.51 -15.15
N MET A 167 2.62 6.32 -16.47
CA MET A 167 2.43 5.00 -17.09
C MET A 167 3.43 3.92 -16.65
N PRO A 168 4.75 4.20 -16.52
CA PRO A 168 5.70 3.20 -16.04
C PRO A 168 5.36 2.68 -14.63
N GLU A 169 4.90 3.57 -13.73
CA GLU A 169 4.48 3.18 -12.39
C GLU A 169 3.16 2.39 -12.43
N PHE A 170 2.19 2.83 -13.24
CA PHE A 170 0.93 2.10 -13.37
C PHE A 170 1.15 0.66 -13.82
N PHE A 171 1.97 0.40 -14.85
CA PHE A 171 2.24 -0.97 -15.28
C PHE A 171 3.11 -1.75 -14.28
N ALA A 172 4.12 -1.11 -13.69
CA ALA A 172 4.95 -1.74 -12.66
C ALA A 172 4.14 -2.15 -11.42
N SER A 173 3.08 -1.39 -11.09
CA SER A 173 2.26 -1.63 -9.91
C SER A 173 1.56 -3.00 -9.90
N PHE A 174 1.24 -3.59 -11.05
CA PHE A 174 0.69 -4.95 -11.11
C PHE A 174 1.71 -5.99 -10.66
N LEU A 175 2.96 -5.86 -11.15
CA LEU A 175 4.06 -6.74 -10.76
C LEU A 175 4.42 -6.52 -9.28
N THR A 176 4.53 -5.26 -8.84
CA THR A 176 4.74 -4.91 -7.42
C THR A 176 3.62 -5.48 -6.55
N GLY A 177 2.37 -5.34 -7.00
CA GLY A 177 1.16 -5.96 -6.46
C GLY A 177 1.37 -7.42 -6.10
N TYR A 178 1.84 -8.16 -7.10
CA TYR A 178 2.10 -9.59 -7.03
C TYR A 178 3.30 -9.95 -6.14
N VAL A 179 4.44 -9.28 -6.31
CA VAL A 179 5.68 -9.52 -5.55
C VAL A 179 5.46 -9.29 -4.05
N LEU A 180 4.85 -8.16 -3.68
CA LEU A 180 4.53 -7.87 -2.28
C LEU A 180 3.55 -8.90 -1.71
N GLY A 181 2.58 -9.38 -2.51
CA GLY A 181 1.71 -10.48 -2.10
C GLY A 181 2.48 -11.77 -1.78
N ILE A 182 3.49 -12.12 -2.60
CA ILE A 182 4.39 -13.26 -2.33
C ILE A 182 5.17 -13.03 -1.04
N VAL A 183 5.72 -11.82 -0.83
CA VAL A 183 6.44 -11.47 0.40
C VAL A 183 5.55 -11.69 1.61
N ALA A 184 4.33 -11.14 1.62
CA ALA A 184 3.40 -11.31 2.73
C ALA A 184 3.05 -12.77 3.02
N LEU A 185 2.81 -13.59 1.97
CA LEU A 185 2.57 -15.03 2.11
C LEU A 185 3.79 -15.76 2.70
N ARG A 186 5.01 -15.36 2.30
CA ARG A 186 6.26 -16.00 2.71
C ARG A 186 6.66 -15.65 4.15
N THR A 187 6.40 -14.41 4.57
CA THR A 187 6.73 -13.90 5.90
C THR A 187 5.60 -14.09 6.89
N ARG A 188 4.37 -14.37 6.42
CA ARG A 188 3.14 -14.40 7.24
C ARG A 188 2.88 -13.08 7.96
N THR A 189 3.31 -11.96 7.37
CA THR A 189 3.07 -10.61 7.87
C THR A 189 3.08 -9.60 6.73
N PHE A 190 2.21 -8.59 6.77
CA PHE A 190 2.24 -7.48 5.80
C PHE A 190 3.30 -6.41 6.14
N LEU A 191 3.88 -6.43 7.35
CA LEU A 191 4.86 -5.43 7.78
C LEU A 191 6.06 -5.21 6.83
N PRO A 192 6.71 -6.23 6.25
CA PRO A 192 7.78 -6.00 5.27
C PRO A 192 7.29 -5.40 3.97
N THR A 193 6.02 -5.62 3.58
CA THR A 193 5.46 -5.02 2.36
C THR A 193 5.15 -3.55 2.61
N PHE A 194 4.59 -3.22 3.78
CA PHE A 194 4.53 -1.86 4.30
C PHE A 194 5.88 -1.17 4.29
N ALA A 195 6.87 -1.73 4.97
CA ALA A 195 8.19 -1.12 5.06
C ALA A 195 8.81 -0.90 3.67
N LEU A 196 8.73 -1.88 2.78
CA LEU A 196 9.27 -1.78 1.43
C LEU A 196 8.55 -0.71 0.60
N HIS A 197 7.22 -0.68 0.63
CA HIS A 197 6.43 0.27 -0.15
C HIS A 197 6.64 1.70 0.36
N ALA A 198 6.57 1.91 1.68
CA ALA A 198 6.82 3.19 2.33
C ALA A 198 8.24 3.70 2.05
N ALA A 199 9.26 2.84 2.18
CA ALA A 199 10.65 3.22 1.91
C ALA A 199 10.87 3.60 0.44
N CYS A 200 10.25 2.87 -0.50
CA CYS A 200 10.30 3.20 -1.92
C CYS A 200 9.60 4.54 -2.22
N ALA A 201 8.40 4.76 -1.67
CA ALA A 201 7.64 6.00 -1.87
C ALA A 201 8.41 7.22 -1.32
N ALA A 202 8.86 7.15 -0.06
CA ALA A 202 9.66 8.20 0.57
C ALA A 202 10.93 8.48 -0.23
N SER A 203 11.69 7.44 -0.57
CA SER A 203 12.92 7.59 -1.36
C SER A 203 12.66 8.26 -2.70
N PHE A 204 11.53 7.95 -3.34
CA PHE A 204 11.19 8.53 -4.62
C PHE A 204 10.84 10.02 -4.51
N ASP A 205 10.09 10.42 -3.47
CA ASP A 205 9.83 11.83 -3.17
C ASP A 205 11.14 12.60 -2.99
N PHE A 206 12.07 12.09 -2.17
CA PHE A 206 13.39 12.70 -1.96
C PHE A 206 14.25 12.74 -3.24
N LEU A 207 14.28 11.66 -4.02
CA LEU A 207 15.03 11.59 -5.27
C LEU A 207 14.49 12.60 -6.29
N VAL A 208 13.17 12.71 -6.43
CA VAL A 208 12.55 13.67 -7.35
C VAL A 208 12.85 15.10 -6.91
N LEU A 209 12.74 15.42 -5.62
CA LEU A 209 13.10 16.74 -5.08
C LEU A 209 14.59 17.06 -5.24
N ALA A 210 15.48 16.07 -5.09
CA ALA A 210 16.91 16.23 -5.28
C ALA A 210 17.24 16.56 -6.74
N TRP A 211 16.74 15.76 -7.69
CA TRP A 211 16.93 15.99 -9.12
C TRP A 211 16.27 17.28 -9.62
N GLY A 212 15.17 17.70 -9.00
CA GLY A 212 14.50 18.97 -9.27
C GLY A 212 15.18 20.19 -8.63
N GLY A 213 16.29 20.01 -7.89
CA GLY A 213 17.04 21.10 -7.27
C GLY A 213 16.32 21.77 -6.09
N ARG A 214 15.30 21.11 -5.51
CA ARG A 214 14.49 21.66 -4.41
C ARG A 214 14.88 21.12 -3.04
N LEU A 215 15.52 19.95 -2.99
CA LEU A 215 15.82 19.30 -1.72
C LEU A 215 16.77 20.11 -0.84
N SER A 216 17.84 20.70 -1.39
CA SER A 216 18.78 21.54 -0.63
C SER A 216 18.08 22.74 0.01
N LEU A 217 17.21 23.41 -0.75
CA LEU A 217 16.40 24.53 -0.26
C LEU A 217 15.51 24.14 0.92
N LEU A 218 14.87 22.97 0.85
CA LEU A 218 13.99 22.47 1.91
C LEU A 218 14.77 22.04 3.16
N LEU A 219 16.02 21.59 3.00
CA LEU A 219 16.88 21.18 4.10
C LEU A 219 17.69 22.34 4.71
N GLY A 220 17.70 23.51 4.06
CA GLY A 220 18.51 24.66 4.46
C GLY A 220 20.00 24.45 4.21
N LEU A 221 20.34 23.71 3.15
CA LEU A 221 21.70 23.39 2.70
C LEU A 221 22.10 24.19 1.45
#